data_AF-A0A6V7LMZ9-F1
#
_entry.id   AF-A0A6V7LMZ9-F1
#
_cell.length_a   1.000
_cell.length_b   1.000
_cell.length_c   1.000
_cell.angle_alpha   90.00
_cell.angle_beta   90.00
_cell.angle_gamma   90.00
#
_symmetry.space_group_name_H-M   'P 1'
#
loop_
_entity.id
_entity.type
_entity.pdbx_description
1 polymer ?
#
loop_
_entity_poly.entity_id
_entity_poly.type
_entity_poly.pdbx_seq_one_letter_code
_entity_poly.pdbx_strand_id
1 'polypeptide(L)' 'MNAPPELGTVYQAIYSLYHNPDPSEKEKASLWLGELQKS' A
#
# COMPACT_ATOMS: atom_id res chain seq x y z
N MET A 1 -7.53 3.69 -18.89
CA MET A 1 -6.16 3.96 -18.45
C MET A 1 -6.23 4.14 -16.94
N ASN A 2 -5.53 3.31 -16.17
CA ASN A 2 -5.62 3.31 -14.71
C ASN A 2 -5.17 4.69 -14.21
N ALA A 3 -6.11 5.46 -13.66
CA ALA A 3 -5.77 6.70 -12.98
C ALA A 3 -4.81 6.36 -11.82
N PRO A 4 -3.86 7.26 -11.50
CA PRO A 4 -3.04 7.09 -10.30
C PRO A 4 -3.96 6.93 -9.08
N PRO A 5 -3.60 6.09 -8.11
CA PRO A 5 -4.42 5.89 -6.93
C PRO A 5 -4.59 7.21 -6.18
N GLU A 6 -5.74 7.37 -5.54
CA GLU A 6 -5.97 8.53 -4.67
C GLU A 6 -4.97 8.54 -3.52
N LEU A 7 -4.62 9.74 -3.07
CA LEU A 7 -3.67 9.93 -1.97
C LEU A 7 -4.11 9.20 -0.69
N GLY A 8 -5.42 9.12 -0.43
CA GLY A 8 -5.98 8.37 0.69
C GLY A 8 -5.62 6.88 0.66
N THR A 9 -5.61 6.27 -0.52
CA THR A 9 -5.22 4.86 -0.71
C THR A 9 -3.74 4.66 -0.37
N VAL A 10 -2.88 5.60 -0.78
CA VAL A 10 -1.44 5.56 -0.45
C VAL A 10 -1.22 5.69 1.05
N TYR A 11 -1.91 6.64 1.70
CA TYR A 11 -1.83 6.79 3.16
C TYR A 11 -2.31 5.54 3.89
N GLN A 12 -3.42 4.94 3.47
CA GLN A 12 -3.93 3.71 4.08
C GLN A 12 -2.93 2.55 3.94
N ALA A 13 -2.32 2.39 2.76
CA ALA A 13 -1.31 1.35 2.54
C ALA A 13 -0.07 1.56 3.42
N ILE A 14 0.43 2.79 3.54
CA ILE A 14 1.55 3.13 4.44
C ILE A 14 1.17 2.86 5.90
N TYR A 15 -0.04 3.26 6.31
CA TYR A 15 -0.52 3.01 7.67
C TYR A 15 -0.58 1.51 7.95
N SER A 16 -1.16 0.72 7.06
CA SER A 16 -1.24 -0.74 7.16
C SER A 16 0.15 -1.39 7.24
N LEU A 17 1.11 -0.95 6.42
CA LEU A 17 2.47 -1.49 6.41
C LEU A 17 3.16 -1.38 7.78
N TYR A 18 2.99 -0.26 8.47
CA TYR A 18 3.69 -0.02 9.74
C TYR A 18 2.87 -0.39 10.98
N HIS A 19 1.54 -0.26 10.95
CA HIS A 19 0.69 -0.33 12.15
C HIS A 19 -0.25 -1.53 12.20
N ASN A 20 -0.45 -2.28 11.10
CA ASN A 20 -1.34 -3.43 11.14
C ASN A 20 -0.72 -4.55 12.02
N PRO A 21 -1.41 -5.10 13.03
CA PRO A 21 -0.87 -6.20 13.83
C PRO A 21 -0.71 -7.51 13.04
N ASP A 22 -1.42 -7.68 11.92
CA ASP A 22 -1.35 -8.85 11.05
C ASP A 22 -0.16 -8.75 10.07
N PRO A 23 0.85 -9.64 10.17
CA PRO A 23 1.99 -9.66 9.25
C PRO A 23 1.61 -9.87 7.78
N SER A 24 0.56 -10.64 7.50
CA SER A 24 0.11 -10.90 6.13
C SER A 24 -0.46 -9.65 5.48
N GLU A 25 -1.15 -8.80 6.25
CA GLU A 25 -1.64 -7.51 5.76
C GLU A 25 -0.51 -6.50 5.54
N LYS A 26 0.55 -6.54 6.37
CA LYS A 26 1.77 -5.75 6.11
C LYS A 26 2.44 -6.16 4.79
N GLU A 27 2.53 -7.46 4.53
CA GLU A 27 3.13 -7.99 3.30
C GLU A 27 2.32 -7.55 2.06
N LYS A 28 0.99 -7.64 2.11
CA LYS A 28 0.12 -7.12 1.04
C LYS A 28 0.32 -5.62 0.79
N ALA A 29 0.38 -4.82 1.85
CA ALA A 29 0.63 -3.39 1.74
C ALA A 29 2.02 -3.10 1.14
N SER A 30 3.04 -3.86 1.53
CA SER A 30 4.40 -3.77 1.00
C SER A 30 4.45 -4.09 -0.50
N LEU A 31 3.82 -5.18 -0.92
CA LEU A 31 3.74 -5.60 -2.32
C LEU A 31 3.07 -4.54 -3.18
N TRP A 32 1.89 -4.05 -2.76
CA TRP A 32 1.15 -3.03 -3.49
C TRP A 32 1.93 -1.72 -3.61
N LEU A 33 2.55 -1.25 -2.51
CA LEU A 33 3.40 -0.05 -2.54
C LEU A 33 4.61 -0.23 -3.46
N GLY A 34 5.20 -1.42 -3.49
CA GLY A 34 6.33 -1.76 -4.36
C GLY A 34 5.95 -1.81 -5.84
N GLU A 35 4.74 -2.24 -6.18
CA GLU A 35 4.20 -2.15 -7.54
C GLU A 35 3.94 -0.70 -7.95
N LEU A 36 3.33 0.09 -7.05
CA LEU A 36 3.05 1.51 -7.28
C LEU A 36 4.33 2.34 -7.50
N GLN A 37 5.43 2.03 -6.81
CA GLN A 37 6.71 2.73 -6.99
C GLN A 37 7.38 2.47 -8.35
N LYS A 38 7.00 1.38 -9.03
CA LYS A 38 7.58 0.98 -10.31
C LYS A 38 6.75 1.42 -11.52
N SER A 39 5.50 1.83 -11.32
CA SER A 39 4.59 2.33 -12.37
C SER A 39 4.85 3.79 -12.71
#